data_AF-A0A918SRM2-F1
#
_entry.id   AF-A0A918SRM2-F1
#
_cell.length_a   1.000
_cell.length_b   1.000
_cell.length_c   1.000
_cell.angle_alpha   90.00
_cell.angle_beta   90.00
_cell.angle_gamma   90.00
#
_symmetry.space_group_name_H-M   'P 1'
#
loop_
_entity.id
_entity.type
_entity.pdbx_description
1 polymer ?
#
loop_
_entity_poly.entity_id
_entity_poly.type
_entity_poly.pdbx_seq_one_letter_code
_entity_poly.pdbx_strand_id
1 'polypeptide(L)'
;MPTECPAADAKIGRKIDYLVVGHLAPALAPLGFQRKARVLWRDEGEGEARVLQVVNLQGGKWNEGSAGEVCLNLGTQFVERMRRAAAQPGNEWMAGYVGVPDDAACQVRTRIGGTLPTTREAWWPDTLGPAQDTWLQIDMRTDLDELGALIARLVTEYGLPWLERASRGEAVEAFCFV
;
A
#
# COMPACT_ATOMS: atom_id res chain seq x y z
N MET A 1 -19.59 -2.09 4.93
CA MET A 1 -18.48 -2.68 5.72
C MET A 1 -18.46 -1.97 7.07
N PRO A 2 -18.10 -2.67 8.17
CA PRO A 2 -18.29 -2.12 9.51
C PRO A 2 -17.36 -0.93 9.74
N THR A 3 -17.96 0.20 10.10
CA THR A 3 -17.29 1.43 10.53
C THR A 3 -17.00 1.43 12.04
N GLU A 4 -17.49 0.42 12.76
CA GLU A 4 -17.27 0.26 14.20
C GLU A 4 -15.99 -0.52 14.47
N CYS A 5 -15.22 -0.06 15.46
CA CYS A 5 -14.01 -0.71 15.93
C CYS A 5 -14.31 -2.15 16.38
N PRO A 6 -13.63 -3.17 15.82
CA PRO A 6 -13.83 -4.57 16.19
C PRO A 6 -13.46 -4.84 17.66
N ALA A 7 -14.13 -5.81 18.28
CA ALA A 7 -13.75 -6.32 19.59
C ALA A 7 -12.30 -6.84 19.61
N ALA A 8 -11.67 -6.82 20.79
CA ALA A 8 -10.27 -7.21 20.98
C ALA A 8 -9.97 -8.65 20.53
N ASP A 9 -10.92 -9.56 20.67
CA ASP A 9 -10.84 -10.98 20.28
C ASP A 9 -11.31 -11.25 18.84
N ALA A 10 -11.72 -10.21 18.11
CA ALA A 10 -12.15 -10.35 16.72
C ALA A 10 -11.02 -10.90 15.85
N LYS A 11 -11.40 -11.69 14.84
CA LYS A 11 -10.44 -12.25 13.86
C LYS A 11 -9.59 -11.14 13.26
N ILE A 12 -8.29 -11.39 13.12
CA ILE A 12 -7.31 -10.47 12.56
C ILE A 12 -7.75 -9.89 11.21
N GLY A 13 -8.37 -10.69 10.33
CA GLY A 13 -8.91 -10.20 9.06
C GLY A 13 -9.92 -9.05 9.21
N ARG A 14 -10.80 -9.10 10.23
CA ARG A 14 -11.76 -8.04 10.52
C ARG A 14 -11.07 -6.78 11.07
N LYS A 15 -10.01 -6.94 11.87
CA LYS A 15 -9.18 -5.84 12.34
C LYS A 15 -8.48 -5.14 11.17
N ILE A 16 -7.92 -5.89 10.23
CA ILE A 16 -7.30 -5.32 9.01
C ILE A 16 -8.33 -4.58 8.16
N ASP A 17 -9.51 -5.17 7.95
CA ASP A 17 -10.57 -4.53 7.17
C ASP A 17 -11.05 -3.23 7.84
N TYR A 18 -11.06 -3.19 9.18
CA TYR A 18 -11.33 -1.97 9.94
C TYR A 18 -10.27 -0.90 9.72
N LEU A 19 -8.98 -1.23 9.80
CA LEU A 19 -7.88 -0.28 9.53
C LEU A 19 -8.01 0.33 8.12
N VAL A 20 -8.41 -0.48 7.14
CA VAL A 20 -8.64 0.01 5.77
C VAL A 20 -9.88 0.91 5.68
N VAL A 21 -11.03 0.43 6.15
CA VAL A 21 -12.32 1.10 5.91
C VAL A 21 -12.53 2.30 6.84
N GLY A 22 -12.09 2.19 8.10
CA GLY A 22 -12.27 3.22 9.12
C GLY A 22 -11.23 4.34 9.06
N HIS A 23 -10.03 4.06 8.54
CA HIS A 23 -8.91 5.01 8.61
C HIS A 23 -8.27 5.30 7.26
N LEU A 24 -7.71 4.28 6.60
CA LEU A 24 -6.92 4.51 5.39
C LEU A 24 -7.76 5.00 4.21
N ALA A 25 -8.94 4.41 3.97
CA ALA A 25 -9.81 4.81 2.86
C ALA A 25 -10.39 6.23 3.04
N PRO A 26 -10.92 6.63 4.21
CA PRO A 26 -11.32 8.00 4.46
C PRO A 26 -10.19 9.01 4.28
N ALA A 27 -8.95 8.67 4.68
CA ALA A 27 -7.80 9.56 4.51
C ALA A 27 -7.42 9.77 3.03
N LEU A 28 -7.53 8.72 2.20
CA LEU A 28 -7.11 8.79 0.79
C LEU A 28 -8.24 9.15 -0.19
N ALA A 29 -9.51 8.99 0.18
CA ALA A 29 -10.64 9.30 -0.68
C ALA A 29 -10.66 10.75 -1.21
N PRO A 30 -10.37 11.79 -0.39
CA PRO A 30 -10.27 13.17 -0.87
C PRO A 30 -9.18 13.39 -1.93
N LEU A 31 -8.23 12.46 -2.03
CA LEU A 31 -7.10 12.51 -2.96
C LEU A 31 -7.36 11.69 -4.24
N GLY A 32 -8.60 11.26 -4.46
CA GLY A 32 -9.04 10.52 -5.64
C GLY A 32 -8.86 9.00 -5.55
N PHE A 33 -8.43 8.46 -4.40
CA PHE A 33 -8.29 7.02 -4.26
C PHE A 33 -9.65 6.31 -4.19
N GLN A 34 -9.78 5.27 -5.00
CA GLN A 34 -10.80 4.25 -4.95
C GLN A 34 -10.30 3.05 -4.15
N ARG A 35 -11.21 2.12 -3.81
CA ARG A 35 -10.87 0.93 -3.00
C ARG A 35 -11.59 -0.32 -3.48
N LYS A 36 -10.88 -1.45 -3.41
CA LYS A 36 -11.40 -2.81 -3.54
C LYS A 36 -10.73 -3.69 -2.49
N ALA A 37 -11.52 -4.21 -1.56
CA ALA A 37 -11.00 -4.90 -0.37
C ALA A 37 -9.95 -4.05 0.37
N ARG A 38 -8.70 -4.52 0.42
CA ARG A 38 -7.55 -3.89 1.11
C ARG A 38 -6.62 -3.12 0.17
N VAL A 39 -6.95 -3.10 -1.11
CA VAL A 39 -6.23 -2.36 -2.13
C VAL A 39 -6.96 -1.05 -2.40
N LEU A 40 -6.21 0.06 -2.36
CA LEU A 40 -6.64 1.39 -2.72
C LEU A 40 -5.81 1.84 -3.92
N TRP A 41 -6.42 2.52 -4.88
CA TRP A 41 -5.69 3.06 -6.01
C TRP A 41 -6.29 4.36 -6.52
N ARG A 42 -5.48 5.17 -7.19
CA ARG A 42 -5.95 6.25 -8.06
C ARG A 42 -5.29 6.14 -9.43
N ASP A 43 -6.00 6.64 -10.42
CA ASP A 43 -5.57 6.68 -11.81
C ASP A 43 -5.18 8.13 -12.13
N GLU A 44 -3.93 8.32 -12.54
CA GLU A 44 -3.34 9.65 -12.73
C GLU A 44 -2.75 9.76 -14.14
N GLY A 45 -2.89 10.94 -14.75
CA GLY A 45 -2.39 11.21 -16.10
C GLY A 45 -3.20 10.55 -17.21
N GLU A 46 -2.74 10.74 -18.45
CA GLU A 46 -3.38 10.25 -19.67
C GLU A 46 -2.35 9.72 -20.67
N GLY A 47 -2.79 8.84 -21.56
CA GLY A 47 -1.93 8.24 -22.59
C GLY A 47 -0.65 7.63 -22.01
N GLU A 48 0.50 7.99 -22.58
CA GLU A 48 1.81 7.47 -22.17
C GLU A 48 2.22 7.83 -20.74
N ALA A 49 1.62 8.88 -20.17
CA ALA A 49 1.87 9.31 -18.79
C ALA A 49 0.90 8.66 -17.79
N ARG A 50 -0.07 7.87 -18.26
CA ARG A 50 -1.07 7.25 -17.39
C ARG A 50 -0.42 6.24 -16.43
N VAL A 51 -0.65 6.43 -15.15
CA VAL A 51 -0.19 5.55 -14.07
C VAL A 51 -1.31 5.18 -13.11
N LEU A 52 -1.25 3.96 -12.58
CA LEU A 52 -2.02 3.60 -11.39
C LEU A 52 -1.11 3.66 -10.18
N GLN A 53 -1.46 4.49 -9.21
CA GLN A 53 -0.82 4.52 -7.90
C GLN A 53 -1.60 3.61 -6.97
N VAL A 54 -0.94 2.64 -6.34
CA VAL A 54 -1.55 1.58 -5.54
C VAL A 54 -1.02 1.62 -4.11
N VAL A 55 -1.92 1.54 -3.14
CA VAL A 55 -1.65 1.32 -1.72
C VAL A 55 -2.37 0.04 -1.31
N ASN A 56 -1.66 -0.95 -0.79
CA ASN A 56 -2.25 -2.21 -0.34
C ASN A 56 -1.86 -2.49 1.11
N LEU A 57 -2.87 -2.68 1.98
CA LEU A 57 -2.64 -3.16 3.34
C LEU A 57 -2.68 -4.70 3.37
N GLN A 58 -1.50 -5.31 3.37
CA GLN A 58 -1.33 -6.75 3.32
C GLN A 58 -1.24 -7.33 4.74
N GLY A 59 -1.98 -8.41 5.00
CA GLY A 59 -1.82 -9.22 6.21
C GLY A 59 -0.69 -10.25 6.07
N GLY A 60 0.00 -10.53 7.17
CA GLY A 60 1.03 -11.58 7.23
C GLY A 60 0.47 -12.96 6.90
N LYS A 61 1.30 -13.81 6.28
CA LYS A 61 0.93 -15.18 5.90
C LYS A 61 0.51 -16.04 7.10
N TRP A 62 1.07 -15.74 8.27
CA TRP A 62 0.88 -16.49 9.51
C TRP A 62 -0.16 -15.85 10.45
N ASN A 63 -0.95 -14.90 9.95
CA ASN A 63 -2.01 -14.28 10.73
C ASN A 63 -3.08 -15.32 11.11
N GLU A 64 -3.37 -15.45 12.41
CA GLU A 64 -4.30 -16.44 12.94
C GLU A 64 -5.06 -15.90 14.15
N GLY A 65 -6.32 -16.31 14.31
CA GLY A 65 -7.13 -15.89 15.44
C GLY A 65 -7.27 -14.37 15.52
N SER A 66 -6.99 -13.79 16.70
CA SER A 66 -7.12 -12.36 16.98
C SER A 66 -5.81 -11.57 16.86
N ALA A 67 -4.70 -12.22 16.49
CA ALA A 67 -3.38 -11.62 16.42
C ALA A 67 -2.71 -11.84 15.07
N GLY A 68 -1.73 -11.00 14.76
CA GLY A 68 -0.95 -11.12 13.53
C GLY A 68 -0.25 -9.81 13.21
N GLU A 69 0.10 -9.65 11.94
CA GLU A 69 0.84 -8.49 11.47
C GLU A 69 0.30 -7.97 10.15
N VAL A 70 0.59 -6.71 9.87
CA VAL A 70 0.29 -6.06 8.59
C VAL A 70 1.47 -5.27 8.08
N CYS A 71 1.57 -5.16 6.76
CA CYS A 71 2.46 -4.20 6.10
C CYS A 71 1.71 -3.39 5.05
N LEU A 72 2.23 -2.21 4.77
CA LEU A 72 1.75 -1.33 3.71
C LEU A 72 2.66 -1.46 2.49
N ASN A 73 2.12 -1.99 1.40
CA ASN A 73 2.78 -1.99 0.10
C ASN A 73 2.33 -0.77 -0.71
N LEU A 74 3.27 -0.17 -1.40
CA LEU A 74 3.07 0.96 -2.31
C LEU A 74 3.57 0.54 -3.69
N GLY A 75 2.84 0.91 -4.73
CA GLY A 75 3.17 0.54 -6.09
C GLY A 75 2.75 1.58 -7.11
N THR A 76 3.50 1.66 -8.21
CA THR A 76 3.12 2.41 -9.39
C THR A 76 3.11 1.49 -10.61
N GLN A 77 1.98 1.45 -11.31
CA GLN A 77 1.84 0.79 -12.59
C GLN A 77 1.85 1.80 -13.73
N PHE A 78 2.81 1.69 -14.66
CA PHE A 78 2.84 2.47 -15.90
C PHE A 78 2.03 1.76 -16.98
N VAL A 79 0.74 2.10 -17.07
CA VAL A 79 -0.26 1.31 -17.81
C VAL A 79 0.13 1.12 -19.28
N GLU A 80 0.48 2.19 -19.98
CA GLU A 80 0.78 2.10 -21.42
C GLU A 80 2.14 1.45 -21.70
N ARG A 81 3.12 1.60 -20.79
CA ARG A 81 4.37 0.83 -20.87
C ARG A 81 4.11 -0.66 -20.71
N MET A 82 3.26 -1.03 -19.75
CA MET A 82 2.88 -2.42 -19.53
C MET A 82 2.11 -2.99 -20.72
N ARG A 83 1.19 -2.21 -21.32
CA ARG A 83 0.46 -2.59 -22.53
C ARG A 83 1.41 -2.90 -23.70
N ARG A 84 2.42 -2.04 -23.92
CA ARG A 84 3.43 -2.26 -24.96
C ARG A 84 4.28 -3.50 -24.70
N ALA A 85 4.65 -3.76 -23.44
CA ALA A 85 5.38 -4.96 -23.06
C ALA A 85 4.54 -6.23 -23.29
N ALA A 86 3.25 -6.19 -22.93
CA ALA A 86 2.30 -7.30 -23.14
C ALA A 86 2.02 -7.60 -24.61
N ALA A 87 2.27 -6.66 -25.52
CA ALA A 87 2.13 -6.86 -26.97
C ALA A 87 3.35 -7.55 -27.61
N GLN A 88 4.44 -7.76 -26.88
CA GLN A 88 5.61 -8.48 -27.38
C GLN A 88 5.37 -10.00 -27.35
N PRO A 89 5.83 -10.75 -28.37
CA PRO A 89 5.73 -12.21 -28.37
C PRO A 89 6.35 -12.84 -27.11
N GLY A 90 5.62 -13.74 -26.44
CA GLY A 90 6.04 -14.40 -25.21
C GLY A 90 5.64 -13.68 -23.91
N ASN A 91 5.06 -12.48 -24.00
CA ASN A 91 4.60 -11.68 -22.85
C ASN A 91 3.08 -11.60 -22.75
N GLU A 92 2.34 -12.46 -23.45
CA GLU A 92 0.88 -12.40 -23.52
C GLU A 92 0.22 -12.56 -22.14
N TRP A 93 0.88 -13.28 -21.22
CA TRP A 93 0.47 -13.44 -19.84
C TRP A 93 0.33 -12.10 -19.07
N MET A 94 1.07 -11.07 -19.48
CA MET A 94 1.02 -9.74 -18.85
C MET A 94 -0.29 -9.00 -19.13
N ALA A 95 -1.00 -9.33 -20.22
CA ALA A 95 -2.21 -8.64 -20.63
C ALA A 95 -3.30 -8.66 -19.53
N GLY A 96 -3.34 -9.73 -18.71
CA GLY A 96 -4.27 -9.86 -17.60
C GLY A 96 -4.00 -8.92 -16.42
N TYR A 97 -2.85 -8.26 -16.38
CA TYR A 97 -2.44 -7.35 -15.31
C TYR A 97 -2.46 -5.87 -15.73
N VAL A 98 -2.59 -5.58 -17.03
CA VAL A 98 -2.60 -4.20 -17.55
C VAL A 98 -3.83 -3.45 -17.03
N GLY A 99 -3.61 -2.33 -16.33
CA GLY A 99 -4.68 -1.52 -15.75
C GLY A 99 -5.35 -2.17 -14.53
N VAL A 100 -4.81 -3.27 -14.01
CA VAL A 100 -5.32 -3.90 -12.79
C VAL A 100 -4.66 -3.24 -11.58
N PRO A 101 -5.44 -2.62 -10.67
CA PRO A 101 -4.92 -2.00 -9.47
C PRO A 101 -4.57 -3.07 -8.43
N ASP A 102 -3.42 -3.69 -8.61
CA ASP A 102 -2.84 -4.71 -7.72
C ASP A 102 -1.37 -4.35 -7.53
N ASP A 103 -0.85 -4.46 -6.30
CA ASP A 103 0.55 -4.17 -6.05
C ASP A 103 1.46 -5.16 -6.79
N ALA A 104 1.03 -6.41 -6.98
CA ALA A 104 1.76 -7.39 -7.79
C ALA A 104 1.86 -7.00 -9.28
N ALA A 105 0.95 -6.15 -9.76
CA ALA A 105 0.93 -5.66 -11.14
C ALA A 105 1.76 -4.37 -11.35
N CYS A 106 2.34 -3.81 -10.29
CA CYS A 106 3.13 -2.57 -10.34
C CYS A 106 4.58 -2.84 -10.74
N GLN A 107 5.16 -1.99 -11.60
CA GLN A 107 6.56 -2.11 -12.01
C GLN A 107 7.53 -1.50 -10.99
N VAL A 108 7.10 -0.46 -10.28
CA VAL A 108 7.86 0.16 -9.19
C VAL A 108 7.11 -0.08 -7.91
N ARG A 109 7.78 -0.65 -6.91
CA ARG A 109 7.16 -1.08 -5.65
C ARG A 109 8.09 -0.82 -4.48
N THR A 110 7.50 -0.53 -3.34
CA THR A 110 8.18 -0.53 -2.05
C THR A 110 7.21 -0.87 -0.94
N ARG A 111 7.71 -1.21 0.24
CA ARG A 111 6.91 -1.15 1.46
C ARG A 111 7.07 0.22 2.10
N ILE A 112 6.09 0.62 2.91
CA ILE A 112 6.11 1.92 3.59
C ILE A 112 7.45 2.19 4.30
N GLY A 113 8.04 1.15 4.88
CA GLY A 113 9.35 1.18 5.51
C GLY A 113 10.47 1.73 4.62
N GLY A 114 10.48 1.38 3.32
CA GLY A 114 11.44 1.89 2.34
C GLY A 114 11.17 3.34 1.90
N THR A 115 10.09 3.97 2.37
CA THR A 115 9.81 5.40 2.16
C THR A 115 10.17 6.26 3.36
N LEU A 116 10.42 5.64 4.51
CA LEU A 116 10.70 6.35 5.75
C LEU A 116 12.11 6.95 5.72
N PRO A 117 12.31 8.14 6.32
CA PRO A 117 13.63 8.73 6.46
C PRO A 117 14.57 7.82 7.25
N THR A 118 15.88 8.03 7.06
CA THR A 118 16.94 7.34 7.81
C THR A 118 17.03 7.80 9.27
N THR A 119 16.42 8.94 9.59
CA THR A 119 16.32 9.46 10.96
C THR A 119 14.91 9.21 11.48
N ARG A 120 14.83 8.65 12.68
CA ARG A 120 13.56 8.43 13.37
C ARG A 120 12.95 9.75 13.83
N GLU A 121 11.64 9.90 13.66
CA GLU A 121 10.91 11.04 14.17
C GLU A 121 10.34 10.79 15.57
N ALA A 122 10.15 11.87 16.34
CA ALA A 122 9.76 11.81 17.75
C ALA A 122 8.39 11.16 17.98
N TRP A 123 7.50 11.18 16.99
CA TRP A 123 6.14 10.62 17.09
C TRP A 123 6.06 9.15 16.68
N TRP A 124 7.14 8.56 16.14
CA TRP A 124 7.12 7.17 15.73
C TRP A 124 7.02 6.26 16.96
N PRO A 125 6.22 5.18 16.91
CA PRO A 125 6.24 4.16 17.94
C PRO A 125 7.56 3.37 17.90
N ASP A 126 7.97 2.79 19.03
CA ASP A 126 9.22 2.02 19.16
C ASP A 126 9.33 0.84 18.19
N THR A 127 8.20 0.34 17.71
CA THR A 127 8.12 -0.72 16.71
C THR A 127 8.43 -0.26 15.29
N LEU A 128 8.54 1.06 15.02
CA LEU A 128 8.81 1.61 13.70
C LEU A 128 10.28 2.06 13.57
N GLY A 129 11.03 1.36 12.72
CA GLY A 129 12.42 1.67 12.41
C GLY A 129 12.61 2.53 11.16
N PRO A 130 13.67 3.35 11.07
CA PRO A 130 13.98 4.11 9.86
C PRO A 130 14.42 3.21 8.72
N ALA A 131 13.95 3.51 7.50
CA ALA A 131 14.33 2.87 6.24
C ALA A 131 14.32 1.32 6.26
N GLN A 132 13.45 0.70 7.06
CA GLN A 132 13.43 -0.74 7.29
C GLN A 132 12.10 -1.35 6.87
N ASP A 133 12.15 -2.57 6.32
CA ASP A 133 10.95 -3.37 6.10
C ASP A 133 10.14 -3.47 7.40
N THR A 134 8.88 -3.00 7.36
CA THR A 134 8.07 -2.76 8.55
C THR A 134 6.82 -3.63 8.51
N TRP A 135 6.68 -4.47 9.55
CA TRP A 135 5.48 -5.22 9.87
C TRP A 135 4.92 -4.75 11.20
N LEU A 136 3.73 -4.13 11.16
CA LEU A 136 3.04 -3.63 12.34
C LEU A 136 2.28 -4.78 13.00
N GLN A 137 2.63 -5.05 14.25
CA GLN A 137 2.03 -6.12 15.04
C GLN A 137 0.67 -5.70 15.58
N ILE A 138 -0.29 -6.63 15.54
CA ILE A 138 -1.65 -6.49 16.05
C ILE A 138 -1.91 -7.65 16.99
N ASP A 139 -2.25 -7.35 18.23
CA ASP A 139 -2.72 -8.33 19.22
C ASP A 139 -4.03 -7.86 19.88
N MET A 140 -4.41 -8.47 21.01
CA MET A 140 -5.63 -8.10 21.74
C MET A 140 -5.51 -6.80 22.53
N ARG A 141 -4.29 -6.26 22.67
CA ARG A 141 -3.99 -5.02 23.42
C ARG A 141 -3.75 -3.84 22.48
N THR A 142 -3.63 -4.08 21.18
CA THR A 142 -3.48 -3.03 20.18
C THR A 142 -4.72 -2.14 20.12
N ASP A 143 -4.51 -0.83 20.32
CA ASP A 143 -5.50 0.18 19.98
C ASP A 143 -5.57 0.32 18.45
N LEU A 144 -6.69 -0.12 17.87
CA LEU A 144 -6.88 -0.12 16.42
C LEU A 144 -7.12 1.27 15.85
N ASP A 145 -7.57 2.23 16.66
CA ASP A 145 -7.78 3.60 16.21
C ASP A 145 -6.46 4.35 16.16
N GLU A 146 -5.61 4.18 17.17
CA GLU A 146 -4.26 4.71 17.16
C GLU A 146 -3.43 4.12 16.01
N LEU A 147 -3.49 2.79 15.81
CA LEU A 147 -2.83 2.12 14.70
C LEU A 147 -3.37 2.57 13.34
N GLY A 148 -4.69 2.77 13.22
CA GLY A 148 -5.34 3.27 12.02
C GLY A 148 -4.86 4.68 11.65
N ALA A 149 -4.83 5.58 12.64
CA ALA A 149 -4.32 6.94 12.49
C ALA A 149 -2.83 6.94 12.09
N LEU A 150 -2.02 6.08 12.72
CA LEU A 150 -0.61 5.89 12.37
C LEU A 150 -0.45 5.47 10.91
N ILE A 151 -1.17 4.43 10.46
CA ILE A 151 -1.14 3.92 9.08
C ILE A 151 -1.51 5.02 8.09
N ALA A 152 -2.62 5.73 8.34
CA ALA A 152 -3.07 6.82 7.48
C ALA A 152 -2.02 7.95 7.39
N ARG A 153 -1.41 8.30 8.54
CA ARG A 153 -0.37 9.32 8.61
C ARG A 153 0.89 8.90 7.86
N LEU A 154 1.37 7.67 8.03
CA LEU A 154 2.54 7.15 7.32
C LEU A 154 2.34 7.21 5.80
N VAL A 155 1.17 6.78 5.31
CA VAL A 155 0.86 6.85 3.89
C VAL A 155 0.79 8.30 3.42
N THR A 156 0.16 9.19 4.18
CA THR A 156 -0.01 10.59 3.78
C THR A 156 1.33 11.35 3.76
N GLU A 157 2.16 11.17 4.78
CA GLU A 157 3.42 11.92 4.95
C GLU A 157 4.58 11.33 4.14
N TYR A 158 4.65 10.01 3.94
CA TYR A 158 5.77 9.37 3.24
C TYR A 158 5.36 8.57 2.01
N GLY A 159 4.23 7.86 2.09
CA GLY A 159 3.75 7.01 0.99
C GLY A 159 3.34 7.79 -0.25
N LEU A 160 2.55 8.86 -0.09
CA LEU A 160 2.08 9.71 -1.19
C LEU A 160 3.23 10.46 -1.87
N PRO A 161 4.14 11.16 -1.15
CA PRO A 161 5.30 11.77 -1.79
C PRO A 161 6.18 10.76 -2.53
N TRP A 162 6.29 9.52 -2.01
CA TRP A 162 7.00 8.46 -2.73
C TRP A 162 6.27 8.05 -4.02
N LEU A 163 4.94 7.84 -3.98
CA LEU A 163 4.14 7.49 -5.16
C LEU A 163 4.22 8.56 -6.26
N GLU A 164 4.23 9.84 -5.87
CA GLU A 164 4.37 10.97 -6.79
C GLU A 164 5.74 10.96 -7.49
N ARG A 165 6.83 10.76 -6.73
CA ARG A 165 8.18 10.60 -7.31
C ARG A 165 8.28 9.36 -8.18
N ALA A 166 7.72 8.23 -7.73
CA ALA A 166 7.73 6.97 -8.47
C ALA A 166 7.03 7.12 -9.82
N SER A 167 5.90 7.82 -9.86
CA SER A 167 5.15 8.12 -11.08
C SER A 167 5.91 8.95 -12.09
N ARG A 168 6.86 9.78 -11.64
CA ARG A 168 7.76 10.56 -12.50
C ARG A 168 9.05 9.80 -12.88
N GLY A 169 9.23 8.58 -12.38
CA GLY A 169 10.45 7.80 -12.55
C GLY A 169 11.61 8.23 -11.65
N GLU A 170 11.37 9.12 -10.68
CA GLU A 170 12.39 9.68 -9.78
C GLU A 170 12.68 8.77 -8.57
N ALA A 171 11.76 7.84 -8.24
CA ALA A 171 11.93 6.94 -7.10
C ALA A 171 12.64 5.62 -7.45
N VAL A 172 13.27 5.53 -8.62
CA VAL A 172 13.81 4.27 -9.15
C VAL A 172 15.33 4.29 -9.18
N GLU A 173 15.95 3.76 -8.12
CA GLU A 173 17.24 3.07 -8.27
C GLU A 173 16.93 1.61 -8.62
N ALA A 174 17.32 1.17 -9.81
CA ALA A 174 17.17 -0.19 -10.36
C ALA A 174 15.75 -0.61 -10.85
N PHE A 175 15.46 -0.31 -12.11
CA PHE A 175 14.54 -1.11 -12.92
C PHE A 175 15.26 -2.40 -13.34
N CYS A 176 14.79 -3.56 -12.87
CA CYS A 176 15.07 -4.84 -13.53
C CYS A 176 13.80 -5.28 -14.26
N PHE A 177 13.75 -5.05 -15.58
CA PHE A 177 13.03 -5.97 -16.44
C PHE A 177 13.92 -7.21 -16.54
N VAL A 178 13.52 -8.30 -15.90
CA VAL A 178 14.00 -9.64 -16.26
C VAL A 178 12.84 -10.36 -16.92
#